data_AF-A0A938RX06-F1
#
_entry.id   AF-A0A938RX06-F1
#
_cell.length_a   1.000
_cell.length_b   1.000
_cell.length_c   1.000
_cell.angle_alpha   90.00
_cell.angle_beta   90.00
_cell.angle_gamma   90.00
#
_symmetry.space_group_name_H-M   'P 1'
#
loop_
_entity.id
_entity.type
_entity.pdbx_description
1 polymer ?
#
loop_
_entity_poly.entity_id
_entity_poly.type
_entity_poly.pdbx_seq_one_letter_code
_entity_poly.pdbx_strand_id
1 'polypeptide(L)'
;MSSASDAKAETAVLPDSATASDAGIAPVPLCVSDQDCKPSTVPCLVAYCDALQVCNLKAATDVMTCNDGNACTKNDQCAVGVCKGTAVDCADGSDCTLDHCLPATGCAHDNLVKPCNTNDPCVQSACQSGKCIVVNDKPCDDGNPCTADSCSAGSGCKYAVVGGFACDDNDGCTKNDTCKFGKCKGVGKSCDDGDLCTTDGCDAKSNCVHTPSTKACNDGDKCTTADACAGGKCSGTPKACADGSACTLDFCNSLTGFCDIKAAADVTACDDGNACTAGDTCADIICKPGASKGCDDGSPCTLDACDPLTGICLATPADDGAPCGKDNQCLSNGLCKAGACVGDLKVCDDKNPCTQDLCDPSSGLCTQSQLNDGLKCGDGKTCQAGVCL
;
A
#
# COMPACT_ATOMS: atom_id res chain seq x y z
N MET A 1 -17.48 26.95 -50.84
CA MET A 1 -18.74 27.24 -51.56
C MET A 1 -18.50 28.47 -52.41
N SER A 2 -18.18 28.29 -53.69
CA SER A 2 -18.10 29.40 -54.64
C SER A 2 -19.05 29.07 -55.78
N SER A 3 -20.03 29.95 -55.93
CA SER A 3 -21.16 29.94 -56.84
C SER A 3 -20.73 30.18 -58.28
N ALA A 4 -21.39 29.44 -59.18
CA ALA A 4 -21.35 29.64 -60.62
C ALA A 4 -22.08 30.92 -61.03
N SER A 5 -21.63 31.53 -62.12
CA SER A 5 -22.45 32.46 -62.91
C SER A 5 -21.96 32.50 -64.36
N ASP A 6 -22.79 31.95 -65.24
CA ASP A 6 -22.76 32.02 -66.70
C ASP A 6 -22.95 33.45 -67.23
N ALA A 7 -22.29 33.76 -68.35
CA ALA A 7 -22.71 34.79 -69.32
C ALA A 7 -22.08 34.44 -70.68
N LYS A 8 -22.76 33.69 -71.54
CA LYS A 8 -23.67 34.10 -72.62
C LYS A 8 -22.96 34.80 -73.80
N ALA A 9 -22.83 34.02 -74.88
CA ALA A 9 -22.41 34.44 -76.21
C ALA A 9 -23.52 35.23 -76.93
N GLU A 10 -23.12 36.21 -77.74
CA GLU A 10 -23.99 36.94 -78.67
C GLU A 10 -23.30 36.94 -80.04
N THR A 11 -23.90 36.24 -81.01
CA THR A 11 -23.47 36.22 -82.42
C THR A 11 -24.59 36.83 -83.25
N ALA A 12 -24.30 37.94 -83.92
CA ALA A 12 -25.26 38.69 -84.73
C ALA A 12 -25.20 38.27 -86.22
N VAL A 13 -26.34 37.75 -86.69
CA VAL A 13 -27.11 37.97 -87.93
C VAL A 13 -26.40 38.35 -89.26
N LEU A 14 -26.76 37.59 -90.31
CA LEU A 14 -26.51 37.67 -91.77
C LEU A 14 -27.05 38.96 -92.44
N PRO A 15 -26.79 39.24 -93.75
CA PRO A 15 -27.74 38.75 -94.77
C PRO A 15 -27.18 38.41 -96.18
N ASP A 16 -27.75 37.32 -96.72
CA ASP A 16 -28.44 37.13 -98.01
C ASP A 16 -27.98 37.72 -99.38
N SER A 17 -27.84 36.77 -100.33
CA SER A 17 -28.45 36.65 -101.67
C SER A 17 -28.15 37.63 -102.83
N ALA A 18 -27.63 37.06 -103.94
CA ALA A 18 -28.06 37.30 -105.35
C ALA A 18 -27.23 36.43 -106.33
N THR A 19 -27.78 35.34 -106.88
CA THR A 19 -28.27 35.15 -108.27
C THR A 19 -27.27 35.34 -109.43
N ALA A 20 -26.90 34.19 -110.01
CA ALA A 20 -26.89 33.80 -111.43
C ALA A 20 -26.19 34.63 -112.54
N SER A 21 -25.54 33.85 -113.42
CA SER A 21 -25.34 34.00 -114.87
C SER A 21 -24.08 34.72 -115.41
N ASP A 22 -23.23 33.87 -116.00
CA ASP A 22 -22.66 33.98 -117.35
C ASP A 22 -21.20 34.47 -117.55
N ALA A 23 -20.57 33.79 -118.51
CA ALA A 23 -19.33 34.04 -119.25
C ALA A 23 -17.97 33.90 -118.52
N GLY A 24 -17.18 32.95 -119.03
CA GLY A 24 -15.84 32.59 -118.57
C GLY A 24 -14.81 33.71 -118.59
N ILE A 25 -14.12 33.84 -117.46
CA ILE A 25 -12.79 34.45 -117.30
C ILE A 25 -12.03 33.53 -116.32
N ALA A 26 -10.85 33.07 -116.71
CA ALA A 26 -9.99 32.25 -115.84
C ALA A 26 -9.63 33.03 -114.55
N PRO A 27 -9.59 32.40 -113.37
CA PRO A 27 -9.27 33.10 -112.12
C PRO A 27 -7.83 33.65 -112.17
N VAL A 28 -7.69 34.93 -111.83
CA VAL A 28 -6.40 35.62 -111.72
C VAL A 28 -5.61 35.02 -110.56
N PRO A 29 -4.32 34.65 -110.73
CA PRO A 29 -3.53 34.07 -109.66
C PRO A 29 -3.27 35.08 -108.52
N LEU A 30 -3.34 34.60 -107.28
CA LEU A 30 -3.20 35.44 -106.07
C LEU A 30 -1.74 35.76 -105.71
N CYS A 31 -0.77 34.98 -106.22
CA CYS A 31 0.67 35.23 -106.05
C CYS A 31 1.49 34.60 -107.20
N VAL A 32 2.72 35.10 -107.40
CA VAL A 32 3.69 34.55 -108.36
C VAL A 32 5.00 34.14 -107.69
N SER A 33 5.26 34.65 -106.49
CA SER A 33 6.41 34.36 -105.64
C SER A 33 6.06 34.53 -104.15
N ASP A 34 6.90 34.00 -103.25
CA ASP A 34 6.74 34.15 -101.80
C ASP A 34 6.65 35.61 -101.34
N GLN A 35 7.24 36.55 -102.10
CA GLN A 35 7.23 38.00 -101.79
C GLN A 35 5.88 38.67 -102.04
N ASP A 36 5.01 38.06 -102.84
CA ASP A 36 3.66 38.57 -103.11
C ASP A 36 2.69 38.24 -101.97
N CYS A 37 3.07 37.32 -101.08
CA CYS A 37 2.27 36.90 -99.95
C CYS A 37 2.50 37.78 -98.73
N LYS A 38 1.41 38.22 -98.10
CA LYS A 38 1.47 39.03 -96.88
C LYS A 38 2.20 38.24 -95.77
N PRO A 39 3.21 38.83 -95.09
CA PRO A 39 3.89 38.19 -93.99
C PRO A 39 2.91 37.74 -92.89
N SER A 40 3.19 36.58 -92.30
CA SER A 40 2.43 36.06 -91.17
C SER A 40 2.51 37.00 -89.97
N THR A 41 1.38 37.22 -89.29
CA THR A 41 1.33 37.86 -87.97
C THR A 41 1.53 36.87 -86.82
N VAL A 42 1.51 35.57 -87.12
CA VAL A 42 1.81 34.49 -86.18
C VAL A 42 3.32 34.23 -86.20
N PRO A 43 4.02 34.31 -85.04
CA PRO A 43 5.44 34.00 -84.94
C PRO A 43 5.75 32.59 -85.45
N CYS A 44 6.91 32.42 -86.09
CA CYS A 44 7.38 31.14 -86.62
C CYS A 44 6.56 30.51 -87.76
N LEU A 45 5.70 31.30 -88.42
CA LEU A 45 5.14 30.95 -89.71
C LEU A 45 5.64 31.93 -90.77
N VAL A 46 6.04 31.42 -91.93
CA VAL A 46 6.43 32.22 -93.10
C VAL A 46 5.44 31.96 -94.23
N ALA A 47 5.02 33.03 -94.89
CA ALA A 47 4.12 32.94 -96.04
C ALA A 47 4.90 32.48 -97.27
N TYR A 48 4.28 31.63 -98.09
CA TYR A 48 4.85 31.16 -99.35
C TYR A 48 3.76 31.00 -100.41
N CYS A 49 4.12 31.16 -101.68
CA CYS A 49 3.21 30.95 -102.79
C CYS A 49 3.29 29.50 -103.25
N ASP A 50 2.17 28.78 -103.24
CA ASP A 50 2.15 27.38 -103.65
C ASP A 50 2.07 27.18 -105.17
N ALA A 51 2.14 25.93 -105.61
CA ALA A 51 2.08 25.58 -107.03
C ALA A 51 0.72 25.86 -107.69
N LEU A 52 -0.33 26.13 -106.90
CA LEU A 52 -1.65 26.54 -107.37
C LEU A 52 -1.83 28.07 -107.38
N GLN A 53 -0.74 28.82 -107.13
CA GLN A 53 -0.69 30.28 -107.07
C GLN A 53 -1.57 30.87 -105.96
N VAL A 54 -1.61 30.19 -104.81
CA VAL A 54 -2.29 30.61 -103.59
C VAL A 54 -1.27 30.80 -102.45
N CYS A 55 -1.43 31.87 -101.68
CA CYS A 55 -0.60 32.12 -100.50
C CYS A 55 -0.96 31.19 -99.35
N ASN A 56 0.01 30.39 -98.91
CA ASN A 56 -0.10 29.49 -97.76
C ASN A 56 0.94 29.84 -96.70
N LEU A 57 0.81 29.24 -95.52
CA LEU A 57 1.77 29.38 -94.42
C LEU A 57 2.52 28.06 -94.22
N LYS A 58 3.84 28.14 -94.02
CA LYS A 58 4.68 27.02 -93.57
C LYS A 58 5.46 27.41 -92.32
N ALA A 59 5.93 26.40 -91.59
CA ALA A 59 6.82 26.62 -90.45
C ALA A 59 8.09 27.36 -90.88
N ALA A 60 8.49 28.37 -90.10
CA ALA A 60 9.77 29.04 -90.23
C ALA A 60 10.92 28.06 -89.95
N THR A 61 12.12 28.35 -90.47
CA THR A 61 13.30 27.54 -90.21
C THR A 61 13.61 27.50 -88.73
N ASP A 62 13.97 26.30 -88.25
CA ASP A 62 14.42 26.14 -86.87
C ASP A 62 15.61 27.09 -86.60
N VAL A 63 15.69 27.64 -85.38
CA VAL A 63 16.71 28.63 -84.94
C VAL A 63 16.49 30.06 -85.47
N MET A 64 15.47 30.31 -86.29
CA MET A 64 15.05 31.69 -86.61
C MET A 64 14.61 32.41 -85.33
N THR A 65 15.13 33.60 -85.08
CA THR A 65 14.74 34.41 -83.90
C THR A 65 13.27 34.78 -83.99
N CYS A 66 12.55 34.58 -82.89
CA CYS A 66 11.16 34.97 -82.74
C CYS A 66 10.98 35.65 -81.38
N ASN A 67 9.77 36.08 -81.07
CA ASN A 67 9.39 36.56 -79.75
C ASN A 67 8.03 35.92 -79.42
N ASP A 68 7.98 35.15 -78.35
CA ASP A 68 6.75 34.46 -77.92
C ASP A 68 5.83 35.35 -77.05
N GLY A 69 6.23 36.61 -76.82
CA GLY A 69 5.54 37.59 -76.01
C GLY A 69 5.66 37.33 -74.50
N ASN A 70 6.43 36.32 -74.10
CA ASN A 70 6.58 35.90 -72.71
C ASN A 70 7.90 36.45 -72.14
N ALA A 71 7.82 37.37 -71.18
CA ALA A 71 8.98 37.94 -70.51
C ALA A 71 9.77 36.92 -69.65
N CYS A 72 9.23 35.72 -69.44
CA CYS A 72 9.86 34.61 -68.72
C CYS A 72 10.69 33.70 -69.60
N THR A 73 10.79 34.01 -70.88
CA THR A 73 11.62 33.30 -71.84
C THR A 73 12.59 34.29 -72.47
N LYS A 74 13.80 33.80 -72.74
CA LYS A 74 14.84 34.55 -73.45
C LYS A 74 15.42 33.69 -74.55
N ASN A 75 16.00 34.36 -75.54
CA ASN A 75 16.58 33.73 -76.72
C ASN A 75 15.55 32.89 -77.49
N ASP A 76 14.34 33.43 -77.70
CA ASP A 76 13.26 32.68 -78.33
C ASP A 76 13.58 32.38 -79.80
N GLN A 77 13.45 31.10 -80.13
CA GLN A 77 13.75 30.57 -81.45
C GLN A 77 12.61 29.70 -81.95
N CYS A 78 12.43 29.71 -83.26
CA CYS A 78 11.48 28.82 -83.90
C CYS A 78 11.96 27.37 -83.79
N ALA A 79 11.04 26.48 -83.40
CA ALA A 79 11.22 25.05 -83.43
C ALA A 79 9.90 24.42 -83.89
N VAL A 80 9.89 23.85 -85.11
CA VAL A 80 8.72 23.19 -85.72
C VAL A 80 7.49 24.11 -85.74
N GLY A 81 7.67 25.37 -86.15
CA GLY A 81 6.58 26.35 -86.29
C GLY A 81 6.07 26.95 -84.98
N VAL A 82 6.69 26.66 -83.83
CA VAL A 82 6.38 27.28 -82.53
C VAL A 82 7.56 28.09 -82.05
N CYS A 83 7.30 29.29 -81.53
CA CYS A 83 8.32 30.10 -80.86
C CYS A 83 8.56 29.57 -79.45
N LYS A 84 9.79 29.18 -79.11
CA LYS A 84 10.16 28.68 -77.79
C LYS A 84 11.45 29.35 -77.32
N GLY A 85 11.45 29.87 -76.10
CA GLY A 85 12.65 30.38 -75.45
C GLY A 85 13.15 29.52 -74.29
N THR A 86 14.32 29.92 -73.78
CA THR A 86 14.88 29.37 -72.53
C THR A 86 14.28 30.11 -71.35
N ALA A 87 13.83 29.37 -70.32
CA ALA A 87 13.28 29.98 -69.12
C ALA A 87 14.29 30.96 -68.45
N VAL A 88 13.79 32.11 -68.03
CA VAL A 88 14.52 33.09 -67.22
C VAL A 88 14.58 32.59 -65.78
N ASP A 89 15.79 32.54 -65.22
CA ASP A 89 15.98 32.31 -63.79
C ASP A 89 15.70 33.60 -63.03
N CYS A 90 14.67 33.57 -62.19
CA CYS A 90 14.24 34.70 -61.38
C CYS A 90 14.74 34.60 -59.94
N ALA A 91 15.68 33.71 -59.63
CA ALA A 91 16.23 33.62 -58.28
C ALA A 91 16.96 34.91 -57.88
N ASP A 92 16.56 35.56 -56.79
CA ASP A 92 17.27 36.73 -56.24
C ASP A 92 18.26 36.36 -55.12
N GLY A 93 18.28 35.09 -54.72
CA GLY A 93 19.15 34.56 -53.67
C GLY A 93 18.70 34.90 -52.24
N SER A 94 17.49 35.45 -52.06
CA SER A 94 16.89 35.71 -50.76
C SER A 94 16.02 34.53 -50.31
N ASP A 95 16.25 34.04 -49.10
CA ASP A 95 15.37 33.06 -48.46
C ASP A 95 13.96 33.62 -48.16
N CYS A 96 13.77 34.93 -48.30
CA CYS A 96 12.59 35.68 -47.86
C CYS A 96 11.68 36.16 -48.98
N THR A 97 11.95 35.74 -50.20
CA THR A 97 11.14 35.99 -51.38
C THR A 97 10.68 34.66 -51.97
N LEU A 98 9.49 34.68 -52.57
CA LEU A 98 9.04 33.64 -53.48
C LEU A 98 9.26 34.14 -54.89
N ASP A 99 10.35 33.65 -55.47
CA ASP A 99 10.77 34.00 -56.82
C ASP A 99 9.91 33.26 -57.83
N HIS A 100 9.22 34.02 -58.66
CA HIS A 100 8.40 33.48 -59.74
C HIS A 100 8.45 34.39 -60.95
N CYS A 101 8.10 33.84 -62.10
CA CYS A 101 8.08 34.61 -63.33
C CYS A 101 6.66 34.79 -63.85
N LEU A 102 6.29 36.04 -64.11
CA LEU A 102 5.00 36.43 -64.66
C LEU A 102 5.16 36.70 -66.17
N PRO A 103 4.45 35.97 -67.05
CA PRO A 103 4.68 36.07 -68.49
C PRO A 103 4.55 37.47 -69.10
N ALA A 104 3.75 38.34 -68.50
CA ALA A 104 3.54 39.71 -68.97
C ALA A 104 4.61 40.71 -68.49
N THR A 105 5.24 40.48 -67.33
CA THR A 105 6.07 41.49 -66.64
C THR A 105 7.47 41.01 -66.29
N GLY A 106 7.76 39.71 -66.42
CA GLY A 106 9.05 39.10 -66.09
C GLY A 106 9.12 38.68 -64.62
N CYS A 107 10.32 38.70 -64.05
CA CYS A 107 10.57 38.24 -62.68
C CYS A 107 9.82 39.07 -61.63
N ALA A 108 9.23 38.37 -60.68
CA ALA A 108 8.55 38.91 -59.52
C ALA A 108 8.98 38.16 -58.25
N HIS A 109 9.04 38.89 -57.14
CA HIS A 109 9.57 38.42 -55.87
C HIS A 109 8.58 38.77 -54.76
N ASP A 110 7.77 37.80 -54.34
CA ASP A 110 6.75 38.03 -53.31
C ASP A 110 7.36 37.85 -51.92
N ASN A 111 7.12 38.82 -51.03
CA ASN A 111 7.62 38.73 -49.66
C ASN A 111 6.99 37.56 -48.91
N LEU A 112 7.83 36.67 -48.37
CA LEU A 112 7.39 35.58 -47.52
C LEU A 112 7.31 36.01 -46.05
N VAL A 113 6.44 35.34 -45.30
CA VAL A 113 6.36 35.43 -43.83
C VAL A 113 6.65 34.03 -43.28
N LYS A 114 7.94 33.70 -43.20
CA LYS A 114 8.44 32.42 -42.69
C LYS A 114 9.76 32.62 -41.96
N PRO A 115 10.21 31.63 -41.17
CA PRO A 115 11.59 31.59 -40.69
C PRO A 115 12.59 31.60 -41.85
N CYS A 116 13.72 32.27 -41.64
CA CYS A 116 14.80 32.39 -42.62
C CYS A 116 16.14 32.10 -41.95
N ASN A 117 17.15 31.72 -42.73
CA ASN A 117 18.45 31.36 -42.17
C ASN A 117 19.38 32.58 -42.12
N THR A 118 19.75 33.02 -40.92
CA THR A 118 20.78 34.06 -40.71
C THR A 118 22.21 33.48 -40.67
N ASN A 119 22.34 32.15 -40.72
CA ASN A 119 23.54 31.38 -40.36
C ASN A 119 24.02 31.61 -38.92
N ASP A 120 23.20 32.26 -38.08
CA ASP A 120 23.44 32.41 -36.66
C ASP A 120 22.49 31.49 -35.88
N PRO A 121 23.00 30.41 -35.26
CA PRO A 121 22.17 29.50 -34.47
C PRO A 121 21.64 30.12 -33.17
N CYS A 122 22.08 31.33 -32.81
CA CYS A 122 21.78 32.02 -31.56
C CYS A 122 20.61 32.99 -31.62
N VAL A 123 19.94 33.09 -32.77
CA VAL A 123 18.83 34.02 -32.97
C VAL A 123 17.63 33.28 -33.53
N GLN A 124 16.43 33.72 -33.19
CA GLN A 124 15.27 33.42 -34.03
C GLN A 124 15.16 34.51 -35.08
N SER A 125 14.89 34.08 -36.30
CA SER A 125 14.84 34.96 -37.47
C SER A 125 13.58 34.72 -38.27
N ALA A 126 13.09 35.79 -38.89
CA ALA A 126 11.90 35.76 -39.72
C ALA A 126 12.04 36.70 -40.90
N CYS A 127 11.32 36.38 -41.97
CA CYS A 127 11.20 37.24 -43.12
C CYS A 127 10.29 38.42 -42.80
N GLN A 128 10.81 39.64 -42.97
CA GLN A 128 10.05 40.88 -42.91
C GLN A 128 10.45 41.75 -44.11
N SER A 129 9.46 42.10 -44.93
CA SER A 129 9.65 42.95 -46.11
C SER A 129 10.75 42.44 -47.06
N GLY A 130 10.78 41.13 -47.31
CA GLY A 130 11.72 40.49 -48.25
C GLY A 130 13.13 40.31 -47.69
N LYS A 131 13.39 40.68 -46.43
CA LYS A 131 14.67 40.53 -45.75
C LYS A 131 14.56 39.58 -44.57
N CYS A 132 15.63 38.83 -44.34
CA CYS A 132 15.76 38.05 -43.13
C CYS A 132 16.20 38.96 -41.98
N ILE A 133 15.38 39.04 -40.93
CA ILE A 133 15.66 39.84 -39.74
C ILE A 133 15.76 38.94 -38.51
N VAL A 134 16.53 39.38 -37.52
CA VAL A 134 16.55 38.79 -36.18
C VAL A 134 15.34 39.31 -35.40
N VAL A 135 14.54 38.40 -34.86
CA VAL A 135 13.33 38.73 -34.07
C VAL A 135 13.65 38.74 -32.58
N ASN A 136 14.46 37.77 -32.12
CA ASN A 136 14.94 37.69 -30.75
C ASN A 136 16.22 36.84 -30.67
N ASP A 137 16.89 36.88 -29.53
CA ASP A 137 17.90 35.90 -29.18
C ASP A 137 17.22 34.55 -28.90
N LYS A 138 17.77 33.47 -29.45
CA LYS A 138 17.33 32.11 -29.16
C LYS A 138 17.74 31.79 -27.72
N PRO A 139 16.79 31.50 -26.80
CA PRO A 139 17.13 31.10 -25.45
C PRO A 139 17.90 29.78 -25.49
N CYS A 140 19.08 29.77 -24.87
CA CYS A 140 19.90 28.57 -24.66
C CYS A 140 19.66 28.00 -23.25
N ASP A 141 18.46 28.13 -22.71
CA ASP A 141 18.14 27.59 -21.40
C ASP A 141 18.06 26.06 -21.48
N ASP A 142 18.98 25.36 -20.80
CA ASP A 142 18.98 23.90 -20.71
C ASP A 142 18.19 23.36 -19.51
N GLY A 143 17.62 24.26 -18.71
CA GLY A 143 16.85 23.95 -17.51
C GLY A 143 17.71 23.51 -16.31
N ASN A 144 19.05 23.57 -16.41
CA ASN A 144 19.94 23.24 -15.32
C ASN A 144 20.40 24.52 -14.58
N PRO A 145 19.97 24.74 -13.33
CA PRO A 145 20.38 25.93 -12.55
C PRO A 145 21.88 25.96 -12.22
N CYS A 146 22.60 24.86 -12.47
CA CYS A 146 24.05 24.74 -12.24
C CYS A 146 24.89 24.92 -13.50
N THR A 147 24.30 25.43 -14.57
CA THR A 147 24.98 25.90 -15.77
C THR A 147 24.69 27.38 -16.00
N ALA A 148 25.69 28.09 -16.50
CA ALA A 148 25.52 29.42 -17.05
C ALA A 148 25.38 29.28 -18.56
N ASP A 149 24.21 29.63 -19.05
CA ASP A 149 23.84 29.43 -20.44
C ASP A 149 24.26 30.62 -21.28
N SER A 150 24.92 30.33 -22.38
CA SER A 150 25.40 31.34 -23.31
C SER A 150 25.27 30.83 -24.73
N CYS A 151 25.05 31.74 -25.67
CA CYS A 151 25.10 31.40 -27.08
C CYS A 151 26.31 32.04 -27.73
N SER A 152 27.08 31.25 -28.48
CA SER A 152 28.22 31.73 -29.26
C SER A 152 27.91 31.60 -30.75
N ALA A 153 27.99 32.73 -31.47
CA ALA A 153 27.87 32.75 -32.93
C ALA A 153 28.77 31.67 -33.56
N GLY A 154 28.20 30.81 -34.40
CA GLY A 154 28.88 29.70 -35.08
C GLY A 154 29.09 28.42 -34.27
N SER A 155 29.03 28.45 -32.93
CA SER A 155 29.12 27.24 -32.07
C SER A 155 27.78 26.86 -31.43
N GLY A 156 26.78 27.74 -31.45
CA GLY A 156 25.48 27.51 -30.82
C GLY A 156 25.54 27.64 -29.29
N CYS A 157 24.62 26.96 -28.62
CA CYS A 157 24.47 27.01 -27.17
C CYS A 157 25.66 26.35 -26.44
N LYS A 158 26.09 26.99 -25.36
CA LYS A 158 27.15 26.56 -24.44
C LYS A 158 26.66 26.69 -23.00
N TYR A 159 26.87 25.64 -22.22
CA TYR A 159 26.42 25.53 -20.84
C TYR A 159 27.64 25.40 -19.92
N ALA A 160 28.09 26.51 -19.34
CA ALA A 160 29.29 26.53 -18.50
C ALA A 160 28.94 26.09 -17.07
N VAL A 161 29.59 25.04 -16.56
CA VAL A 161 29.36 24.57 -15.18
C VAL A 161 29.70 25.68 -14.19
N VAL A 162 28.72 26.05 -13.36
CA VAL A 162 28.89 26.99 -12.25
C VAL A 162 28.81 26.27 -10.90
N GLY A 163 29.39 26.87 -9.87
CA GLY A 163 29.44 26.31 -8.52
C GLY A 163 29.10 27.34 -7.45
N GLY A 164 28.59 26.87 -6.31
CA GLY A 164 28.30 27.69 -5.13
C GLY A 164 26.99 28.48 -5.17
N PHE A 165 26.27 28.50 -6.29
CA PHE A 165 24.94 29.07 -6.39
C PHE A 165 23.91 28.17 -5.69
N ALA A 166 22.90 28.80 -5.08
CA ALA A 166 21.75 28.08 -4.54
C ALA A 166 20.95 27.45 -5.69
N CYS A 167 20.47 26.24 -5.46
CA CYS A 167 19.62 25.49 -6.38
C CYS A 167 18.69 24.60 -5.55
N ASP A 168 17.85 23.80 -6.22
CA ASP A 168 17.01 22.77 -5.59
C ASP A 168 17.30 21.44 -6.29
N ASP A 169 17.74 20.42 -5.55
CA ASP A 169 18.00 19.10 -6.11
C ASP A 169 16.73 18.21 -6.18
N ASN A 170 15.60 18.79 -5.78
CA ASN A 170 14.29 18.16 -5.58
C ASN A 170 14.33 16.97 -4.60
N ASP A 171 15.42 16.81 -3.84
CA ASP A 171 15.51 15.84 -2.77
C ASP A 171 15.16 16.53 -1.45
N GLY A 172 13.89 16.40 -1.07
CA GLY A 172 13.40 16.78 0.25
C GLY A 172 14.18 16.19 1.43
N CYS A 173 15.07 15.20 1.26
CA CYS A 173 16.01 14.72 2.30
C CYS A 173 17.23 15.61 2.49
N THR A 174 17.39 16.65 1.69
CA THR A 174 18.53 17.54 1.74
C THR A 174 18.10 18.96 2.07
N LYS A 175 19.10 19.79 2.42
CA LYS A 175 18.93 21.22 2.67
C LYS A 175 20.18 21.96 2.21
N ASN A 176 20.02 23.25 1.98
CA ASN A 176 21.07 24.17 1.56
C ASN A 176 21.74 23.71 0.25
N ASP A 177 20.92 23.43 -0.76
CA ASP A 177 21.40 22.81 -1.99
C ASP A 177 22.18 23.81 -2.81
N THR A 178 23.34 23.36 -3.26
CA THR A 178 24.30 24.21 -3.95
C THR A 178 24.84 23.49 -5.16
N CYS A 179 25.11 24.26 -6.21
CA CYS A 179 25.73 23.74 -7.40
C CYS A 179 27.14 23.26 -7.10
N LYS A 180 27.38 21.97 -7.33
CA LYS A 180 28.68 21.32 -7.22
C LYS A 180 28.93 20.47 -8.45
N PHE A 181 29.95 20.82 -9.22
CA PHE A 181 30.34 20.11 -10.44
C PHE A 181 29.19 19.95 -11.45
N GLY A 182 28.37 20.99 -11.63
CA GLY A 182 27.30 21.03 -12.63
C GLY A 182 26.02 20.31 -12.23
N LYS A 183 25.94 19.85 -10.98
CA LYS A 183 24.74 19.24 -10.39
C LYS A 183 24.32 20.00 -9.15
N CYS A 184 23.01 20.11 -8.96
CA CYS A 184 22.49 20.56 -7.68
C CYS A 184 22.64 19.44 -6.65
N LYS A 185 23.18 19.75 -5.48
CA LYS A 185 23.33 18.79 -4.40
C LYS A 185 23.21 19.47 -3.04
N GLY A 186 22.30 18.98 -2.23
CA GLY A 186 22.13 19.37 -0.84
C GLY A 186 23.02 18.65 0.16
N VAL A 187 22.93 19.12 1.40
CA VAL A 187 23.46 18.45 2.59
C VAL A 187 22.31 17.69 3.22
N GLY A 188 22.52 16.41 3.58
CA GLY A 188 21.49 15.60 4.23
C GLY A 188 20.89 16.32 5.45
N LYS A 189 19.56 16.47 5.46
CA LYS A 189 18.83 17.00 6.60
C LYS A 189 18.66 15.89 7.63
N SER A 190 18.66 16.26 8.92
CA SER A 190 18.34 15.29 9.96
C SER A 190 16.84 15.00 9.93
N CYS A 191 16.48 13.73 9.98
CA CYS A 191 15.12 13.26 10.21
C CYS A 191 14.92 12.79 11.66
N ASP A 192 15.81 13.15 12.57
CA ASP A 192 15.70 12.81 13.99
C ASP A 192 14.44 13.42 14.62
N ASP A 193 13.52 12.57 15.11
CA ASP A 193 12.31 12.99 15.84
C ASP A 193 12.50 13.04 17.36
N GLY A 194 13.67 12.65 17.85
CA GLY A 194 13.99 12.56 19.27
C GLY A 194 13.42 11.33 19.98
N ASP A 195 12.76 10.41 19.27
CA ASP A 195 12.28 9.15 19.83
C ASP A 195 13.34 8.05 19.70
N LEU A 196 13.88 7.61 20.83
CA LEU A 196 14.88 6.53 20.85
C LEU A 196 14.32 5.19 20.34
N CYS A 197 12.99 5.04 20.33
CA CYS A 197 12.29 3.86 19.85
C CYS A 197 11.86 3.90 18.39
N THR A 198 12.32 4.90 17.65
CA THR A 198 12.26 4.92 16.20
C THR A 198 13.67 4.77 15.62
N THR A 199 13.74 4.45 14.34
CA THR A 199 14.94 4.60 13.52
C THR A 199 14.58 5.55 12.42
N ASP A 200 15.21 6.72 12.50
CA ASP A 200 15.01 7.82 11.58
C ASP A 200 15.75 7.58 10.28
N GLY A 201 15.04 7.80 9.21
CA GLY A 201 15.58 7.74 7.88
C GLY A 201 14.87 8.73 6.99
N CYS A 202 15.42 8.88 5.80
CA CYS A 202 14.72 9.55 4.73
C CYS A 202 14.40 8.51 3.66
N ASP A 203 13.15 8.49 3.22
CA ASP A 203 12.68 7.53 2.22
C ASP A 203 13.08 7.93 0.80
N ALA A 204 12.87 7.03 -0.15
CA ALA A 204 13.18 7.26 -1.57
C ALA A 204 12.28 8.34 -2.22
N LYS A 205 11.26 8.85 -1.52
CA LYS A 205 10.36 9.93 -1.97
C LYS A 205 10.64 11.24 -1.23
N SER A 206 11.77 11.31 -0.56
CA SER A 206 12.25 12.47 0.15
C SER A 206 11.47 12.90 1.40
N ASN A 207 10.79 11.94 2.04
CA ASN A 207 10.09 12.15 3.30
C ASN A 207 10.91 11.62 4.47
N CYS A 208 10.86 12.33 5.60
CA CYS A 208 11.33 11.76 6.86
C CYS A 208 10.40 10.62 7.28
N VAL A 209 11.01 9.49 7.63
CA VAL A 209 10.31 8.30 8.10
C VAL A 209 10.93 7.83 9.41
N HIS A 210 10.05 7.46 10.34
CA HIS A 210 10.41 7.04 11.69
C HIS A 210 9.88 5.63 11.89
N THR A 211 10.76 4.65 11.70
CA THR A 211 10.35 3.24 11.73
C THR A 211 10.50 2.68 13.13
N PRO A 212 9.50 1.95 13.69
CA PRO A 212 9.64 1.35 15.02
C PRO A 212 10.90 0.50 15.14
N SER A 213 11.69 0.74 16.18
CA SER A 213 12.89 -0.02 16.48
C SER A 213 12.62 -1.10 17.54
N THR A 214 13.53 -2.06 17.65
CA THR A 214 13.54 -3.10 18.69
C THR A 214 14.76 -2.97 19.61
N LYS A 215 15.39 -1.79 19.62
CA LYS A 215 16.60 -1.54 20.42
C LYS A 215 16.26 -1.58 21.91
N ALA A 216 17.27 -1.88 22.71
CA ALA A 216 17.20 -1.67 24.15
C ALA A 216 16.97 -0.18 24.44
N CYS A 217 16.13 0.11 25.42
CA CYS A 217 15.81 1.47 25.84
C CYS A 217 15.67 1.49 27.37
N ASN A 218 15.20 2.60 27.93
CA ASN A 218 14.85 2.71 29.35
C ASN A 218 13.51 3.44 29.42
N ASP A 219 12.47 2.79 29.96
CA ASP A 219 11.12 3.37 30.02
C ASP A 219 10.92 4.27 31.25
N GLY A 220 11.95 4.38 32.10
CA GLY A 220 11.97 5.17 33.32
C GLY A 220 11.29 4.48 34.51
N ASP A 221 10.63 3.34 34.31
CA ASP A 221 9.98 2.59 35.38
C ASP A 221 10.98 1.61 36.01
N LYS A 222 11.24 1.72 37.31
CA LYS A 222 12.13 0.78 38.00
C LYS A 222 11.49 -0.58 38.26
N CYS A 223 10.19 -0.71 37.95
CA CYS A 223 9.42 -1.93 38.07
C CYS A 223 9.29 -2.71 36.76
N THR A 224 9.98 -2.27 35.72
CA THR A 224 10.18 -3.02 34.50
C THR A 224 11.63 -3.48 34.40
N THR A 225 11.83 -4.57 33.67
CA THR A 225 13.16 -5.11 33.37
C THR A 225 13.22 -5.48 31.89
N ALA A 226 14.43 -5.50 31.34
CA ALA A 226 14.65 -5.80 29.92
C ALA A 226 13.86 -4.88 28.98
N ASP A 227 13.86 -3.57 29.28
CA ASP A 227 13.21 -2.54 28.49
C ASP A 227 13.69 -2.56 27.04
N ALA A 228 12.73 -2.65 26.13
CA ALA A 228 12.99 -2.63 24.71
C ALA A 228 11.89 -1.87 23.99
N CYS A 229 12.28 -1.34 22.85
CA CYS A 229 11.33 -0.68 21.97
C CYS A 229 10.39 -1.71 21.34
N ALA A 230 9.09 -1.44 21.44
CA ALA A 230 8.05 -2.22 20.80
C ALA A 230 6.96 -1.28 20.31
N GLY A 231 6.69 -1.30 18.99
CA GLY A 231 5.67 -0.43 18.39
C GLY A 231 5.93 1.07 18.56
N GLY A 232 7.20 1.49 18.62
CA GLY A 232 7.57 2.90 18.80
C GLY A 232 7.46 3.39 20.24
N LYS A 233 7.30 2.49 21.21
CA LYS A 233 7.30 2.85 22.64
C LYS A 233 8.34 2.02 23.38
N CYS A 234 9.04 2.65 24.32
CA CYS A 234 9.87 1.92 25.26
C CYS A 234 8.99 1.28 26.35
N SER A 235 9.17 -0.02 26.57
CA SER A 235 8.52 -0.75 27.66
C SER A 235 9.32 -1.98 28.04
N GLY A 236 9.35 -2.34 29.32
CA GLY A 236 9.91 -3.61 29.78
C GLY A 236 8.91 -4.63 30.29
N THR A 237 9.45 -5.74 30.77
CA THR A 237 8.70 -6.82 31.43
C THR A 237 8.49 -6.46 32.91
N PRO A 238 7.25 -6.54 33.44
CA PRO A 238 6.99 -6.26 34.85
C PRO A 238 7.85 -7.13 35.78
N LYS A 239 8.48 -6.48 36.75
CA LYS A 239 9.25 -7.12 37.81
C LYS A 239 8.32 -7.97 38.68
N ALA A 240 8.64 -9.25 38.81
CA ALA A 240 7.94 -10.14 39.72
C ALA A 240 8.26 -9.77 41.18
N CYS A 241 7.23 -9.42 41.94
CA CYS A 241 7.33 -9.13 43.38
C CYS A 241 6.60 -10.14 44.26
N ALA A 242 5.96 -11.15 43.67
CA ALA A 242 5.19 -12.15 44.39
C ALA A 242 6.07 -12.86 45.45
N ASP A 243 5.65 -12.83 46.71
CA ASP A 243 6.36 -13.50 47.82
C ASP A 243 5.84 -14.92 48.10
N GLY A 244 4.73 -15.29 47.46
CA GLY A 244 4.09 -16.60 47.59
C GLY A 244 3.06 -16.70 48.72
N SER A 245 2.85 -15.63 49.49
CA SER A 245 1.83 -15.58 50.54
C SER A 245 0.51 -15.07 50.00
N ALA A 246 -0.59 -15.78 50.30
CA ALA A 246 -1.93 -15.32 49.98
C ALA A 246 -2.39 -14.14 50.87
N CYS A 247 -1.67 -13.88 51.97
CA CYS A 247 -2.03 -12.85 52.96
C CYS A 247 -1.30 -11.51 52.76
N THR A 248 -0.53 -11.41 51.69
CA THR A 248 0.12 -10.19 51.23
C THR A 248 -0.36 -9.86 49.82
N LEU A 249 -0.42 -8.56 49.54
CA LEU A 249 -0.57 -8.01 48.21
C LEU A 249 0.79 -7.43 47.83
N ASP A 250 1.42 -8.05 46.86
CA ASP A 250 2.75 -7.68 46.41
C ASP A 250 2.67 -6.71 45.25
N PHE A 251 3.40 -5.60 45.35
CA PHE A 251 3.48 -4.63 44.27
C PHE A 251 4.88 -4.06 44.18
N CYS A 252 5.26 -3.68 42.98
CA CYS A 252 6.52 -2.99 42.77
C CYS A 252 6.30 -1.48 42.87
N ASN A 253 7.18 -0.81 43.59
CA ASN A 253 7.19 0.65 43.71
C ASN A 253 7.95 1.28 42.55
N SER A 254 7.24 1.88 41.58
CA SER A 254 7.85 2.41 40.34
C SER A 254 8.93 3.48 40.56
N LEU A 255 8.90 4.19 41.70
CA LEU A 255 9.87 5.23 42.02
C LEU A 255 11.18 4.65 42.59
N THR A 256 11.09 3.59 43.39
CA THR A 256 12.25 3.01 44.09
C THR A 256 12.78 1.74 43.43
N GLY A 257 11.91 0.99 42.73
CA GLY A 257 12.18 -0.33 42.16
C GLY A 257 12.13 -1.47 43.18
N PHE A 258 11.75 -1.20 44.43
CA PHE A 258 11.64 -2.22 45.47
C PHE A 258 10.26 -2.88 45.46
N CYS A 259 10.23 -4.14 45.88
CA CYS A 259 8.98 -4.86 46.10
C CYS A 259 8.47 -4.50 47.48
N ASP A 260 7.30 -3.89 47.52
CA ASP A 260 6.58 -3.54 48.73
C ASP A 260 5.43 -4.54 48.91
N ILE A 261 5.09 -4.80 50.17
CA ILE A 261 3.96 -5.65 50.54
C ILE A 261 2.90 -4.82 51.25
N LYS A 262 1.64 -5.16 51.03
CA LYS A 262 0.51 -4.66 51.82
C LYS A 262 -0.27 -5.84 52.35
N ALA A 263 -0.75 -5.75 53.58
CA ALA A 263 -1.64 -6.77 54.12
C ALA A 263 -2.86 -6.97 53.22
N ALA A 264 -3.15 -8.22 52.90
CA ALA A 264 -4.45 -8.61 52.38
C ALA A 264 -5.54 -8.24 53.41
N ALA A 265 -6.79 -8.17 52.96
CA ALA A 265 -7.88 -7.94 53.91
C ALA A 265 -7.93 -9.09 54.91
N ASP A 266 -8.22 -8.78 56.18
CA ASP A 266 -8.57 -9.82 57.13
C ASP A 266 -9.74 -10.64 56.58
N VAL A 267 -9.80 -11.91 56.96
CA VAL A 267 -10.76 -12.91 56.44
C VAL A 267 -10.60 -13.28 54.96
N THR A 268 -9.56 -12.80 54.28
CA THR A 268 -9.19 -13.33 52.95
C THR A 268 -8.83 -14.80 53.08
N ALA A 269 -9.40 -15.65 52.23
CA ALA A 269 -9.13 -17.07 52.23
C ALA A 269 -7.65 -17.34 51.91
N CYS A 270 -7.04 -18.23 52.69
CA CYS A 270 -5.68 -18.71 52.49
C CYS A 270 -5.61 -20.20 52.81
N ASP A 271 -4.42 -20.78 52.71
CA ASP A 271 -4.12 -22.16 53.11
C ASP A 271 -2.95 -22.08 54.10
N ASP A 272 -3.16 -22.57 55.33
CA ASP A 272 -2.13 -22.55 56.36
C ASP A 272 -1.18 -23.77 56.27
N GLY A 273 -1.40 -24.62 55.26
CA GLY A 273 -0.64 -25.84 55.00
C GLY A 273 -1.06 -27.02 55.87
N ASN A 274 -2.10 -26.89 56.69
CA ASN A 274 -2.60 -27.94 57.57
C ASN A 274 -3.93 -28.49 57.04
N ALA A 275 -3.90 -29.72 56.54
CA ALA A 275 -5.08 -30.40 55.98
C ALA A 275 -6.16 -30.74 57.04
N CYS A 276 -5.87 -30.53 58.32
CA CYS A 276 -6.82 -30.67 59.42
C CYS A 276 -7.55 -29.38 59.77
N THR A 277 -7.28 -28.29 59.10
CA THR A 277 -8.00 -27.02 59.24
C THR A 277 -8.71 -26.68 57.95
N ALA A 278 -9.86 -26.02 58.06
CA ALA A 278 -10.67 -25.64 56.92
C ALA A 278 -11.22 -24.23 57.10
N GLY A 279 -11.22 -23.48 55.99
CA GLY A 279 -11.62 -22.07 56.00
C GLY A 279 -10.57 -21.18 56.64
N ASP A 280 -9.29 -21.45 56.38
CA ASP A 280 -8.18 -20.64 56.87
C ASP A 280 -8.26 -19.23 56.30
N THR A 281 -7.90 -18.27 57.13
CA THR A 281 -8.04 -16.86 56.79
C THR A 281 -6.86 -16.03 57.21
N CYS A 282 -6.58 -14.99 56.43
CA CYS A 282 -5.56 -14.03 56.75
C CYS A 282 -5.95 -13.20 57.98
N ALA A 283 -5.01 -13.05 58.90
CA ALA A 283 -5.04 -12.06 59.97
C ALA A 283 -3.61 -11.60 60.26
N ASP A 284 -3.39 -10.27 60.23
CA ASP A 284 -2.08 -9.66 60.41
C ASP A 284 -0.99 -10.32 59.55
N ILE A 285 -1.19 -10.34 58.22
CA ILE A 285 -0.29 -10.90 57.18
C ILE A 285 0.04 -12.40 57.31
N ILE A 286 -0.55 -13.12 58.27
CA ILE A 286 -0.33 -14.54 58.49
C ILE A 286 -1.61 -15.30 58.18
N CYS A 287 -1.49 -16.42 57.47
CA CYS A 287 -2.60 -17.34 57.31
C CYS A 287 -2.89 -18.03 58.65
N LYS A 288 -4.09 -17.82 59.20
CA LYS A 288 -4.52 -18.43 60.45
C LYS A 288 -5.37 -19.66 60.17
N PRO A 289 -5.16 -20.76 60.92
CA PRO A 289 -6.00 -21.94 60.83
C PRO A 289 -7.46 -21.58 61.07
N GLY A 290 -8.33 -22.13 60.23
CA GLY A 290 -9.76 -22.09 60.37
C GLY A 290 -10.27 -23.14 61.36
N ALA A 291 -11.45 -23.67 61.08
CA ALA A 291 -12.08 -24.68 61.94
C ALA A 291 -11.29 -26.00 61.88
N SER A 292 -10.97 -26.57 63.04
CA SER A 292 -10.34 -27.88 63.14
C SER A 292 -11.29 -28.99 62.69
N LYS A 293 -10.79 -29.91 61.87
CA LYS A 293 -11.47 -31.13 61.45
C LYS A 293 -11.71 -32.03 62.66
N GLY A 294 -12.98 -32.27 62.97
CA GLY A 294 -13.38 -33.23 64.00
C GLY A 294 -13.07 -34.65 63.54
N CYS A 295 -12.28 -35.38 64.33
CA CYS A 295 -11.94 -36.77 64.07
C CYS A 295 -12.48 -37.75 65.13
N ASP A 296 -13.22 -37.24 66.11
CA ASP A 296 -13.83 -38.05 67.17
C ASP A 296 -14.74 -39.14 66.56
N ASP A 297 -14.37 -40.40 66.76
CA ASP A 297 -15.09 -41.56 66.25
C ASP A 297 -16.17 -42.05 67.23
N GLY A 298 -16.30 -41.39 68.38
CA GLY A 298 -17.26 -41.70 69.43
C GLY A 298 -16.85 -42.88 70.31
N SER A 299 -15.71 -43.52 70.08
CA SER A 299 -15.21 -44.59 70.92
C SER A 299 -14.34 -44.02 72.07
N PRO A 300 -14.71 -44.28 73.34
CA PRO A 300 -13.90 -43.84 74.48
C PRO A 300 -12.57 -44.60 74.62
N CYS A 301 -12.35 -45.65 73.82
CA CYS A 301 -11.13 -46.46 73.83
C CYS A 301 -10.19 -46.18 72.66
N THR A 302 -10.46 -45.11 71.93
CA THR A 302 -9.61 -44.59 70.86
C THR A 302 -9.18 -43.16 71.23
N LEU A 303 -7.96 -42.81 70.83
CA LEU A 303 -7.44 -41.45 70.81
C LEU A 303 -7.45 -41.01 69.35
N ASP A 304 -8.33 -40.06 69.05
CA ASP A 304 -8.55 -39.57 67.71
C ASP A 304 -7.70 -38.33 67.46
N ALA A 305 -6.91 -38.39 66.39
CA ALA A 305 -6.09 -37.28 65.94
C ALA A 305 -6.23 -37.13 64.43
N CYS A 306 -6.12 -35.89 63.96
CA CYS A 306 -6.03 -35.61 62.53
C CYS A 306 -4.55 -35.48 62.13
N ASP A 307 -4.14 -36.16 61.06
CA ASP A 307 -2.81 -36.00 60.48
C ASP A 307 -2.72 -34.66 59.71
N PRO A 308 -1.90 -33.69 60.16
CA PRO A 308 -1.87 -32.34 59.59
C PRO A 308 -1.40 -32.29 58.12
N LEU A 309 -0.70 -33.31 57.62
CA LEU A 309 -0.25 -33.34 56.22
C LEU A 309 -1.31 -33.92 55.29
N THR A 310 -2.02 -34.96 55.74
CA THR A 310 -2.93 -35.72 54.89
C THR A 310 -4.41 -35.40 55.14
N GLY A 311 -4.72 -34.80 56.29
CA GLY A 311 -6.08 -34.54 56.75
C GLY A 311 -6.84 -35.82 57.11
N ILE A 312 -6.16 -36.96 57.23
CA ILE A 312 -6.77 -38.25 57.56
C ILE A 312 -6.97 -38.34 59.07
N CYS A 313 -8.16 -38.76 59.49
CA CYS A 313 -8.42 -39.09 60.89
C CYS A 313 -7.79 -40.43 61.24
N LEU A 314 -6.95 -40.41 62.27
CA LEU A 314 -6.26 -41.55 62.83
C LEU A 314 -6.85 -41.84 64.21
N ALA A 315 -7.36 -43.06 64.39
CA ALA A 315 -7.77 -43.56 65.70
C ALA A 315 -6.67 -44.50 66.22
N THR A 316 -6.06 -44.16 67.35
CA THR A 316 -5.07 -45.00 68.02
C THR A 316 -5.64 -45.60 69.30
N PRO A 317 -5.29 -46.82 69.71
CA PRO A 317 -5.79 -47.39 70.97
C PRO A 317 -5.48 -46.48 72.15
N ALA A 318 -6.49 -46.16 72.96
CA ALA A 318 -6.29 -45.53 74.26
C ALA A 318 -5.58 -46.49 75.23
N ASP A 319 -5.05 -45.94 76.33
CA ASP A 319 -4.35 -46.72 77.35
C ASP A 319 -5.23 -47.85 77.91
N ASP A 320 -4.65 -49.06 77.95
CA ASP A 320 -5.29 -50.22 78.56
C ASP A 320 -5.63 -49.90 80.04
N GLY A 321 -6.88 -50.18 80.44
CA GLY A 321 -7.38 -49.85 81.78
C GLY A 321 -8.03 -48.47 81.92
N ALA A 322 -8.11 -47.66 80.85
CA ALA A 322 -8.97 -46.47 80.87
C ALA A 322 -10.45 -46.86 81.00
N PRO A 323 -11.27 -46.16 81.81
CA PRO A 323 -12.67 -46.49 82.01
C PRO A 323 -13.50 -46.20 80.76
N CYS A 324 -14.34 -47.14 80.35
CA CYS A 324 -15.19 -47.05 79.16
C CYS A 324 -16.60 -47.62 79.41
N GLY A 325 -17.52 -47.43 78.45
CA GLY A 325 -18.85 -48.05 78.49
C GLY A 325 -19.81 -47.43 79.50
N LYS A 326 -19.60 -46.18 79.92
CA LYS A 326 -20.53 -45.43 80.81
C LYS A 326 -21.92 -45.23 80.18
N ASP A 327 -21.98 -45.28 78.87
CA ASP A 327 -23.14 -45.22 78.00
C ASP A 327 -23.79 -46.58 77.74
N ASN A 328 -23.15 -47.69 78.13
CA ASN A 328 -23.69 -49.03 78.03
C ASN A 328 -24.02 -49.59 79.43
N GLN A 329 -25.29 -49.49 79.82
CA GLN A 329 -25.78 -49.97 81.11
C GLN A 329 -25.74 -51.51 81.28
N CYS A 330 -25.47 -52.24 80.20
CA CYS A 330 -25.25 -53.69 80.23
C CYS A 330 -23.80 -54.08 80.49
N LEU A 331 -22.87 -53.12 80.45
CA LEU A 331 -21.46 -53.35 80.70
C LEU A 331 -21.09 -52.83 82.09
N SER A 332 -20.61 -53.72 82.96
CA SER A 332 -20.05 -53.36 84.27
C SER A 332 -18.53 -53.38 84.21
N ASN A 333 -17.88 -52.45 84.92
CA ASN A 333 -16.42 -52.33 84.99
C ASN A 333 -15.75 -52.25 83.60
N GLY A 334 -16.36 -51.52 82.67
CA GLY A 334 -15.80 -51.33 81.33
C GLY A 334 -14.41 -50.68 81.38
N LEU A 335 -13.42 -51.35 80.79
CA LEU A 335 -12.05 -50.89 80.64
C LEU A 335 -11.60 -51.06 79.19
N CYS A 336 -10.80 -50.13 78.70
CA CYS A 336 -10.19 -50.26 77.40
C CYS A 336 -9.16 -51.38 77.39
N LYS A 337 -9.17 -52.18 76.33
CA LYS A 337 -8.16 -53.20 76.04
C LYS A 337 -7.94 -53.29 74.54
N ALA A 338 -6.73 -52.97 74.09
CA ALA A 338 -6.35 -52.96 72.68
C ALA A 338 -7.34 -52.17 71.79
N GLY A 339 -7.81 -51.02 72.28
CA GLY A 339 -8.72 -50.13 71.54
C GLY A 339 -10.21 -50.49 71.62
N ALA A 340 -10.56 -51.62 72.25
CA ALA A 340 -11.96 -52.01 72.46
C ALA A 340 -12.37 -51.80 73.92
N CYS A 341 -13.62 -51.39 74.14
CA CYS A 341 -14.20 -51.37 75.47
C CYS A 341 -14.61 -52.79 75.88
N VAL A 342 -13.96 -53.33 76.91
CA VAL A 342 -14.23 -54.68 77.43
C VAL A 342 -14.64 -54.62 78.90
N GLY A 343 -15.55 -55.48 79.33
CA GLY A 343 -16.05 -55.51 80.69
C GLY A 343 -17.00 -56.67 80.91
N ASP A 344 -17.54 -56.74 82.12
CA ASP A 344 -18.46 -57.80 82.51
C ASP A 344 -19.85 -57.49 81.98
N LEU A 345 -20.39 -58.33 81.09
CA LEU A 345 -21.74 -58.18 80.58
C LEU A 345 -22.77 -58.62 81.62
N LYS A 346 -23.84 -57.83 81.76
CA LYS A 346 -24.99 -58.15 82.59
C LYS A 346 -25.63 -59.45 82.11
N VAL A 347 -25.64 -60.46 82.98
CA VAL A 347 -26.26 -61.75 82.71
C VAL A 347 -27.78 -61.61 82.83
N CYS A 348 -28.48 -61.85 81.72
CA CYS A 348 -29.94 -61.79 81.64
C CYS A 348 -30.61 -63.17 81.54
N ASP A 349 -29.84 -64.25 81.66
CA ASP A 349 -30.32 -65.64 81.52
C ASP A 349 -31.50 -65.94 82.45
N ASP A 350 -32.66 -66.19 81.86
CA ASP A 350 -33.89 -66.56 82.57
C ASP A 350 -34.02 -68.09 82.74
N LYS A 351 -33.01 -68.84 82.29
CA LYS A 351 -32.92 -70.31 82.26
C LYS A 351 -33.97 -70.97 81.37
N ASN A 352 -34.66 -70.20 80.52
CA ASN A 352 -35.56 -70.74 79.54
C ASN A 352 -34.84 -70.89 78.19
N PRO A 353 -34.54 -72.12 77.75
CA PRO A 353 -33.85 -72.36 76.48
C PRO A 353 -34.65 -71.96 75.23
N CYS A 354 -35.91 -71.53 75.40
CA CYS A 354 -36.79 -71.08 74.32
C CYS A 354 -36.98 -69.56 74.27
N THR A 355 -36.20 -68.81 75.04
CA THR A 355 -36.09 -67.35 74.97
C THR A 355 -34.67 -66.93 74.63
N GLN A 356 -34.56 -65.80 73.95
CA GLN A 356 -33.30 -65.08 73.78
C GLN A 356 -33.25 -63.99 74.84
N ASP A 357 -32.26 -64.08 75.72
CA ASP A 357 -32.01 -63.11 76.77
C ASP A 357 -31.12 -61.98 76.25
N LEU A 358 -31.67 -60.77 76.18
CA LEU A 358 -30.94 -59.58 75.75
C LEU A 358 -30.95 -58.54 76.84
N CYS A 359 -29.80 -57.92 77.10
CA CYS A 359 -29.72 -56.72 77.90
C CYS A 359 -29.83 -55.49 76.98
N ASP A 360 -30.74 -54.55 77.29
CA ASP A 360 -30.87 -53.27 76.61
C ASP A 360 -29.71 -52.33 77.00
N PRO A 361 -28.81 -51.96 76.08
CA PRO A 361 -27.63 -51.14 76.39
C PRO A 361 -27.96 -49.76 76.95
N SER A 362 -29.12 -49.18 76.59
CA SER A 362 -29.50 -47.83 76.99
C SER A 362 -30.17 -47.79 78.36
N SER A 363 -30.89 -48.85 78.75
CA SER A 363 -31.66 -48.90 80.00
C SER A 363 -31.09 -49.89 81.03
N GLY A 364 -30.20 -50.79 80.61
CA GLY A 364 -29.66 -51.89 81.42
C GLY A 364 -30.71 -52.95 81.77
N LEU A 365 -31.92 -52.89 81.20
CA LEU A 365 -32.99 -53.84 81.50
C LEU A 365 -32.82 -55.13 80.71
N CYS A 366 -33.09 -56.26 81.36
CA CYS A 366 -33.16 -57.54 80.66
C CYS A 366 -34.51 -57.63 79.93
N THR A 367 -34.43 -58.00 78.65
CA THR A 367 -35.56 -58.20 77.75
C THR A 367 -35.44 -59.58 77.13
N GLN A 368 -36.59 -60.23 76.97
CA GLN A 368 -36.68 -61.63 76.58
C GLN A 368 -37.52 -61.68 75.32
N SER A 369 -36.93 -62.22 74.25
CA SER A 369 -37.65 -62.48 73.00
C SER A 369 -37.87 -63.97 72.84
N GLN A 370 -39.06 -64.38 72.42
CA GLN A 370 -39.33 -65.78 72.15
C GLN A 370 -38.48 -66.26 70.97
N LEU A 371 -37.86 -67.44 71.12
CA LEU A 371 -37.22 -68.14 70.02
C LEU A 371 -38.27 -68.83 69.15
N ASN A 372 -37.93 -69.05 67.89
CA ASN A 372 -38.82 -69.67 66.91
C ASN A 372 -39.28 -71.08 67.32
N ASP A 373 -40.54 -71.39 67.03
CA ASP A 373 -41.11 -72.71 67.27
C ASP A 373 -40.32 -73.81 66.52
N GLY A 374 -40.16 -74.98 67.16
CA GLY A 374 -39.42 -76.12 66.60
C GLY A 374 -37.92 -76.14 66.93
N LEU A 375 -37.37 -75.10 67.56
CA LEU A 375 -36.00 -75.12 68.09
C LEU A 375 -35.86 -76.16 69.21
N LYS A 376 -34.78 -76.95 69.19
CA LYS A 376 -34.55 -77.97 70.22
C LYS A 376 -34.13 -77.32 71.53
N CYS A 377 -34.77 -77.72 72.63
CA CYS A 377 -34.59 -77.10 73.95
C CYS A 377 -34.17 -78.08 75.07
N GLY A 378 -33.74 -79.29 74.70
CA GLY A 378 -33.27 -80.35 75.62
C GLY A 378 -34.09 -81.64 75.51
N ASP A 379 -33.51 -82.80 75.84
CA ASP A 379 -34.19 -84.13 75.97
C ASP A 379 -35.30 -84.45 74.94
N GLY A 380 -35.06 -84.14 73.66
CA GLY A 380 -36.01 -84.43 72.57
C GLY A 380 -37.21 -83.47 72.44
N LYS A 381 -37.26 -82.42 73.27
CA LYS A 381 -38.30 -81.38 73.28
C LYS A 381 -38.02 -80.25 72.30
N THR A 382 -39.08 -79.53 71.94
CA THR A 382 -38.99 -78.35 71.06
C THR A 382 -39.68 -77.14 71.67
N CYS A 383 -39.19 -75.96 71.31
CA CYS A 383 -39.83 -74.70 71.66
C CYS A 383 -41.19 -74.60 70.97
N GLN A 384 -42.19 -74.24 71.76
CA GLN A 384 -43.52 -73.87 71.26
C GLN A 384 -44.03 -72.68 72.09
N ALA A 385 -44.30 -71.56 71.42
CA ALA A 385 -44.74 -70.31 72.06
C ALA A 385 -43.83 -69.86 73.23
N GLY A 386 -42.51 -70.02 73.06
CA GLY A 386 -41.51 -69.62 74.06
C GLY A 386 -41.35 -70.56 75.26
N VAL A 387 -41.92 -71.77 75.23
CA VAL A 387 -41.78 -72.79 76.30
C VAL A 387 -41.19 -74.08 75.72
N CYS A 388 -40.33 -74.75 76.49
CA CYS A 388 -39.78 -76.05 76.14
C CYS A 388 -40.73 -77.19 76.53
N LEU A 389 -41.36 -77.85 75.53
CA LEU A 389 -42.39 -78.88 75.74
C LEU A 389 -42.02 -80.24 75.19
#